data_AF-A0A0K0F1U6-F1
#
_entry.id   AF-A0A0K0F1U6-F1
#
_cell.length_a   1.000
_cell.length_b   1.000
_cell.length_c   1.000
_cell.angle_alpha   90.00
_cell.angle_beta   90.00
_cell.angle_gamma   90.00
#
_symmetry.space_group_name_H-M   'P 1'
#
loop_
_entity.id
_entity.type
_entity.pdbx_description
1 polymer ?
#
loop_
_entity_poly.entity_id
_entity_poly.type
_entity_poly.pdbx_seq_one_letter_code
_entity_poly.pdbx_strand_id
1 'polypeptide(L)'
;MVHSRCDISKTKVPCWNEEKNICTKKFPEQYHKVTFITSKGKVNIKRSFNSLLDITDRFGNKVNNDFCVTYNSYLSFKYNSHINVKICESVLSPKYLFKYTHKSNGDKIAANVVEIVNSKDEAKLHIDSRYVEPSEAVWRIMEYPILYKDWTVVRLAVHLINEECTVADEINNDNNNCFKAEKGYKSTLVAHFNVNKNDINARKYLYNETPEYYWFDLKTKEWKLRLCQRHTIRKIFTVSPMNVELFSLRQLLLYVPGAKCEGNLKIVNGFQRHSFRDAAIARGLLDTEENYNKLFQETCKSAMLTCFVITLVSGFTIGHFL
;
A
#
# COMPACT_ATOMS: atom_id res chain seq x y z
N MET A 1 25.61 -10.79 -14.52
CA MET A 1 25.50 -9.43 -15.11
C MET A 1 26.43 -8.51 -14.34
N VAL A 2 27.22 -7.69 -15.04
CA VAL A 2 28.19 -6.77 -14.44
C VAL A 2 27.68 -5.35 -14.63
N HIS A 3 27.54 -4.61 -13.53
CA HIS A 3 27.31 -3.17 -13.61
C HIS A 3 28.61 -2.49 -14.04
N SER A 4 28.55 -1.67 -15.09
CA SER A 4 29.74 -0.94 -15.52
C SER A 4 30.20 0.01 -14.42
N ARG A 5 31.50 0.34 -14.40
CA ARG A 5 32.08 1.28 -13.44
C ARG A 5 31.58 2.69 -13.68
N CYS A 6 30.36 2.95 -13.21
CA CYS A 6 29.66 4.20 -13.39
C CYS A 6 30.30 5.35 -12.61
N ASP A 7 31.08 5.02 -11.58
CA ASP A 7 31.95 5.93 -10.83
C ASP A 7 33.06 6.54 -11.71
N ILE A 8 33.56 5.77 -12.68
CA ILE A 8 34.59 6.19 -13.63
C ILE A 8 33.94 6.74 -14.92
N SER A 9 32.95 6.01 -15.43
CA SER A 9 32.32 6.26 -16.73
C SER A 9 31.07 7.14 -16.62
N LYS A 10 31.12 8.18 -15.76
CA LYS A 10 29.98 8.99 -15.31
C LYS A 10 29.09 9.50 -16.44
N THR A 11 29.68 10.05 -17.50
CA THR A 11 28.96 10.63 -18.66
C THR A 11 28.48 9.59 -19.67
N LYS A 12 28.96 8.34 -19.58
CA LYS A 12 28.65 7.27 -20.55
C LYS A 12 27.53 6.35 -20.07
N VAL A 13 27.03 6.54 -18.85
CA VAL A 13 26.08 5.63 -18.21
C VAL A 13 24.83 6.37 -17.72
N PRO A 14 23.62 5.88 -18.04
CA PRO A 14 22.38 6.55 -17.67
C PRO A 14 22.05 6.44 -16.17
N CYS A 15 22.80 5.61 -15.44
CA CYS A 15 22.56 5.36 -14.02
C CYS A 15 23.22 6.40 -13.11
N TRP A 16 24.15 7.21 -13.61
CA TRP A 16 24.84 8.21 -12.82
C TRP A 16 23.95 9.44 -12.61
N ASN A 17 23.80 9.89 -11.37
CA ASN A 17 23.15 11.16 -11.06
C ASN A 17 24.24 12.21 -10.80
N GLU A 18 24.35 13.20 -11.68
CA GLU A 18 25.39 14.24 -11.61
C GLU A 18 25.21 15.16 -10.40
N GLU A 19 23.99 15.57 -10.08
CA GLU A 19 23.69 16.48 -8.96
C GLU A 19 24.09 15.90 -7.61
N LYS A 20 23.84 14.60 -7.41
CA LYS A 20 24.15 13.91 -6.15
C LYS A 20 25.54 13.29 -6.16
N ASN A 21 26.15 13.16 -7.34
CA ASN A 21 27.41 12.44 -7.56
C ASN A 21 27.34 10.98 -7.06
N ILE A 22 26.19 10.30 -7.28
CA ILE A 22 25.94 8.91 -6.85
C ILE A 22 25.27 8.13 -7.97
N CYS A 23 25.58 6.83 -8.07
CA CYS A 23 24.82 5.90 -8.88
C CYS A 23 23.39 5.72 -8.34
N THR A 24 22.38 5.97 -9.18
CA THR A 24 20.96 5.73 -8.86
C THR A 24 20.65 4.28 -8.51
N LYS A 25 21.46 3.34 -9.02
CA LYS A 25 21.37 1.90 -8.74
C LYS A 25 22.16 1.47 -7.50
N LYS A 26 22.83 2.41 -6.82
CA LYS A 26 23.57 2.23 -5.57
C LYS A 26 24.82 1.34 -5.69
N PHE A 27 25.49 1.39 -6.83
CA PHE A 27 26.83 0.82 -7.00
C PHE A 27 27.92 1.84 -6.66
N PRO A 28 29.10 1.40 -6.16
CA PRO A 28 29.45 0.01 -5.81
C PRO A 28 28.71 -0.51 -4.56
N GLU A 29 28.41 -1.80 -4.53
CA GLU A 29 27.84 -2.44 -3.34
C GLU A 29 28.91 -2.68 -2.27
N GLN A 30 28.53 -2.51 -1.01
CA GLN A 30 29.43 -2.68 0.13
C GLN A 30 29.79 -4.16 0.38
N TYR A 31 31.01 -4.39 0.84
CA TYR A 31 31.48 -5.71 1.25
C TYR A 31 30.93 -6.07 2.63
N HIS A 32 30.38 -7.28 2.74
CA HIS A 32 29.84 -7.82 3.99
C HIS A 32 30.29 -9.26 4.19
N LYS A 33 30.71 -9.61 5.40
CA LYS A 33 31.15 -10.98 5.75
C LYS A 33 30.00 -11.97 5.88
N VAL A 34 28.79 -11.49 6.18
CA VAL A 34 27.57 -12.29 6.40
C VAL A 34 26.39 -11.57 5.75
N THR A 35 25.40 -12.33 5.30
CA THR A 35 24.13 -11.78 4.81
C THR A 35 23.25 -11.39 6.00
N PHE A 36 22.76 -10.15 6.03
CA PHE A 36 21.88 -9.68 7.10
C PHE A 36 20.79 -8.76 6.57
N ILE A 37 19.72 -8.61 7.35
CA ILE A 37 18.58 -7.76 7.03
C ILE A 37 18.64 -6.51 7.89
N THR A 38 18.53 -5.35 7.26
CA THR A 38 18.49 -4.06 7.97
C THR A 38 17.12 -3.85 8.60
N SER A 39 16.99 -3.05 9.66
CA SER A 39 15.70 -2.65 10.26
C SER A 39 14.68 -2.07 9.26
N LYS A 40 15.15 -1.57 8.11
CA LYS A 40 14.32 -1.10 6.97
C LYS A 40 13.92 -2.21 5.98
N GLY A 41 14.15 -3.48 6.31
CA GLY A 41 13.84 -4.65 5.47
C GLY A 41 14.75 -4.84 4.25
N LYS A 42 15.87 -4.12 4.15
CA LYS A 42 16.85 -4.30 3.06
C LYS A 42 17.79 -5.46 3.40
N VAL A 43 17.85 -6.46 2.51
CA VAL A 43 18.84 -7.54 2.58
C VAL A 43 20.17 -7.06 2.01
N ASN A 44 21.23 -7.12 2.82
CA ASN A 44 22.60 -6.93 2.35
C ASN A 44 23.25 -8.31 2.27
N ILE A 45 23.66 -8.70 1.07
CA ILE A 45 24.20 -10.03 0.80
C ILE A 45 25.68 -10.07 1.15
N LYS A 46 26.13 -11.19 1.71
CA LYS A 46 27.55 -11.48 1.91
C LYS A 46 28.30 -11.24 0.60
N ARG A 47 29.25 -10.31 0.64
CA ARG A 47 30.10 -9.95 -0.49
C ARG A 47 31.52 -9.83 0.02
N SER A 48 32.39 -10.71 -0.47
CA SER A 48 33.82 -10.71 -0.10
C SER A 48 34.63 -10.12 -1.25
N PHE A 49 35.62 -9.30 -0.89
CA PHE A 49 36.61 -8.85 -1.84
C PHE A 49 37.43 -10.04 -2.31
N ASN A 50 37.59 -10.18 -3.61
CA ASN A 50 38.47 -11.18 -4.21
C ASN A 50 39.34 -10.45 -5.23
N SER A 51 40.66 -10.46 -5.03
CA SER A 51 41.60 -9.76 -5.92
C SER A 51 41.80 -10.48 -7.26
N LEU A 52 41.32 -11.72 -7.38
CA LEU A 52 41.60 -12.63 -8.50
C LEU A 52 40.52 -12.62 -9.60
N LEU A 53 39.66 -11.61 -9.65
CA LEU A 53 38.63 -11.54 -10.69
C LEU A 53 39.12 -10.65 -11.84
N ASP A 54 39.62 -11.27 -12.91
CA ASP A 54 39.86 -10.59 -14.20
C ASP A 54 38.52 -10.42 -14.96
N ILE A 55 37.60 -9.65 -14.36
CA ILE A 55 36.33 -9.29 -14.97
C ILE A 55 36.44 -7.85 -15.46
N THR A 56 36.10 -7.62 -16.72
CA THR A 56 36.02 -6.28 -17.30
C THR A 56 34.57 -5.87 -17.53
N ASP A 57 34.26 -4.57 -17.36
CA ASP A 57 32.98 -4.04 -17.80
C ASP A 57 32.94 -3.87 -19.33
N ARG A 58 31.78 -3.43 -19.84
CA ARG A 58 31.56 -3.10 -21.26
C ARG A 58 32.49 -2.02 -21.82
N PHE A 59 33.21 -1.29 -20.97
CA PHE A 59 34.14 -0.22 -21.34
C PHE A 59 35.61 -0.62 -21.12
N GLY A 60 35.89 -1.89 -20.76
CA GLY A 60 37.23 -2.39 -20.54
C GLY A 60 37.82 -2.08 -19.16
N ASN A 61 37.04 -1.52 -18.23
CA ASN A 61 37.53 -1.25 -16.88
C ASN A 61 37.57 -2.54 -16.06
N LYS A 62 38.61 -2.75 -15.24
CA LYS A 62 38.65 -3.86 -14.28
C LYS A 62 37.60 -3.69 -13.18
N VAL A 63 36.85 -4.75 -12.93
CA VAL A 63 35.69 -4.77 -12.05
C VAL A 63 35.84 -5.84 -10.99
N ASN A 64 35.51 -5.50 -9.74
CA ASN A 64 35.48 -6.45 -8.64
C ASN A 64 34.05 -6.91 -8.34
N ASN A 65 33.93 -7.79 -7.36
CA ASN A 65 32.65 -8.31 -6.90
C ASN A 65 31.65 -7.22 -6.52
N ASP A 66 32.06 -6.03 -6.07
CA ASP A 66 31.22 -4.87 -5.70
C ASP A 66 30.31 -4.33 -6.82
N PHE A 67 30.65 -4.57 -8.08
CA PHE A 67 29.85 -4.18 -9.24
C PHE A 67 29.11 -5.35 -9.90
N CYS A 68 29.27 -6.57 -9.39
CA CYS A 68 28.50 -7.72 -9.84
C CYS A 68 27.07 -7.65 -9.30
N VAL A 69 26.09 -7.81 -10.19
CA VAL A 69 24.68 -7.95 -9.81
C VAL A 69 24.49 -9.36 -9.27
N THR A 70 23.81 -9.47 -8.13
CA THR A 70 23.49 -10.76 -7.50
C THR A 70 22.60 -11.61 -8.40
N TYR A 71 22.82 -12.93 -8.37
CA TYR A 71 22.05 -13.89 -9.15
C TYR A 71 21.84 -15.18 -8.36
N ASN A 72 20.83 -15.95 -8.74
CA ASN A 72 20.64 -17.32 -8.29
C ASN A 72 21.21 -18.27 -9.35
N SER A 73 22.24 -19.03 -9.02
CA SER A 73 22.94 -19.91 -9.96
C SER A 73 22.02 -20.96 -10.58
N TYR A 74 21.19 -21.61 -9.76
CA TYR A 74 20.25 -22.63 -10.22
C TYR A 74 19.23 -22.07 -11.20
N LEU A 75 18.58 -20.95 -10.86
CA LEU A 75 17.61 -20.31 -11.74
C LEU A 75 18.29 -19.79 -13.01
N SER A 76 19.45 -19.14 -12.88
CA SER A 76 20.15 -18.64 -14.06
C SER A 76 20.54 -19.73 -15.03
N PHE A 77 20.97 -20.89 -14.53
CA PHE A 77 21.27 -22.04 -15.36
C PHE A 77 20.01 -22.66 -15.98
N LYS A 78 18.96 -22.88 -15.18
CA LYS A 78 17.71 -23.50 -15.63
C LYS A 78 17.01 -22.71 -16.74
N TYR A 79 17.07 -21.39 -16.68
CA TYR A 79 16.35 -20.48 -17.59
C TYR A 79 17.26 -19.80 -18.62
N ASN A 80 18.56 -20.13 -18.64
CA ASN A 80 19.58 -19.50 -19.47
C ASN A 80 19.48 -17.95 -19.49
N SER A 81 19.24 -17.36 -18.32
CA SER A 81 19.00 -15.92 -18.17
C SER A 81 19.52 -15.42 -16.82
N HIS A 82 19.86 -14.14 -16.72
CA HIS A 82 20.34 -13.57 -15.47
C HIS A 82 19.18 -13.31 -14.50
N ILE A 83 19.01 -14.15 -13.49
CA ILE A 83 17.90 -14.08 -12.55
C ILE A 83 18.39 -13.62 -11.19
N ASN A 84 17.98 -12.42 -10.79
CA ASN A 84 18.25 -11.87 -9.47
C ASN A 84 17.08 -12.17 -8.52
N VAL A 85 17.35 -12.85 -7.41
CA VAL A 85 16.35 -13.13 -6.38
C VAL A 85 16.55 -12.18 -5.20
N LYS A 86 15.49 -11.45 -4.85
CA LYS A 86 15.49 -10.56 -3.69
C LYS A 86 14.50 -11.08 -2.66
N ILE A 87 14.98 -11.32 -1.45
CA ILE A 87 14.14 -11.59 -0.29
C ILE A 87 13.74 -10.23 0.27
N CYS A 88 12.44 -10.05 0.53
CA CYS A 88 11.92 -8.79 1.02
C CYS A 88 10.99 -9.10 2.20
N GLU A 89 11.38 -8.69 3.41
CA GLU A 89 10.67 -9.00 4.67
C GLU A 89 9.70 -7.87 5.08
N SER A 90 9.74 -6.74 4.40
CA SER A 90 8.91 -5.58 4.73
C SER A 90 7.47 -5.72 4.22
N VAL A 91 6.49 -5.11 4.90
CA VAL A 91 5.14 -4.85 4.36
C VAL A 91 5.13 -4.01 3.07
N LEU A 92 6.25 -3.37 2.74
CA LEU A 92 6.45 -2.69 1.45
C LEU A 92 6.68 -3.70 0.30
N SER A 93 7.04 -4.94 0.59
CA SER A 93 7.40 -5.94 -0.43
C SER A 93 6.22 -6.36 -1.29
N PRO A 94 5.01 -6.62 -0.75
CA PRO A 94 3.81 -6.77 -1.55
C PRO A 94 3.53 -5.53 -2.41
N LYS A 95 3.70 -4.31 -1.86
CA LYS A 95 3.55 -3.06 -2.65
C LYS A 95 4.49 -3.06 -3.85
N TYR A 96 5.72 -3.55 -3.72
CA TYR A 96 6.64 -3.72 -4.84
C TYR A 96 6.18 -4.79 -5.83
N LEU A 97 5.74 -5.96 -5.37
CA LEU A 97 5.24 -7.03 -6.26
C LEU A 97 4.03 -6.56 -7.08
N PHE A 98 2.99 -6.05 -6.41
CA PHE A 98 1.80 -5.47 -7.05
C PHE A 98 2.15 -4.31 -7.96
N LYS A 99 3.12 -3.47 -7.56
CA LYS A 99 3.59 -2.39 -8.41
C LYS A 99 4.17 -2.95 -9.70
N TYR A 100 4.98 -4.00 -9.68
CA TYR A 100 5.62 -4.54 -10.89
C TYR A 100 4.66 -5.36 -11.76
N THR A 101 3.74 -6.13 -11.18
CA THR A 101 2.71 -6.85 -11.93
C THR A 101 1.68 -5.92 -12.56
N HIS A 102 1.41 -4.76 -11.96
CA HIS A 102 0.43 -3.79 -12.45
C HIS A 102 1.05 -2.46 -12.88
N LYS A 103 2.38 -2.40 -13.11
CA LYS A 103 3.02 -1.19 -13.65
C LYS A 103 2.68 -1.09 -15.13
N SER A 104 1.50 -0.59 -15.44
CA SER A 104 1.04 -0.32 -16.81
C SER A 104 1.89 0.68 -17.61
N ASN A 105 2.98 1.19 -17.02
CA ASN A 105 3.92 2.11 -17.67
C ASN A 105 5.17 1.41 -18.21
N GLY A 106 5.40 0.13 -17.92
CA GLY A 106 6.50 -0.65 -18.53
C GLY A 106 6.15 -1.18 -19.93
N ASP A 107 4.86 -1.35 -20.19
CA ASP A 107 4.31 -2.09 -21.31
C ASP A 107 3.58 -1.17 -22.30
N LYS A 108 4.04 0.08 -22.44
CA LYS A 108 3.55 0.96 -23.50
C LYS A 108 4.34 0.67 -24.77
N ILE A 109 3.67 0.15 -25.79
CA ILE A 109 4.22 0.10 -27.13
C ILE A 109 3.86 1.42 -27.79
N ALA A 110 4.84 2.29 -27.97
CA ALA A 110 4.73 3.41 -28.89
C ALA A 110 5.11 2.91 -30.28
N ALA A 111 4.11 2.66 -31.12
CA ALA A 111 4.33 2.33 -32.52
C ALA A 111 4.17 3.62 -33.36
N ASN A 112 5.22 3.97 -34.11
CA ASN A 112 5.12 5.02 -35.13
C ASN A 112 4.58 4.38 -36.40
N VAL A 113 3.37 4.77 -36.82
CA VAL A 113 2.81 4.35 -38.10
C VAL A 113 3.45 5.20 -39.19
N VAL A 114 4.24 4.59 -40.08
CA VAL A 114 4.81 5.30 -41.24
C VAL A 114 3.73 5.35 -42.32
N GLU A 115 2.94 6.42 -42.36
CA GLU A 115 2.06 6.68 -43.51
C GLU A 115 2.88 7.22 -44.69
N ILE A 116 2.67 6.64 -45.87
CA ILE A 116 3.29 7.04 -47.15
C ILE A 116 2.56 8.24 -47.78
N VAL A 117 1.49 8.75 -47.17
CA VAL A 117 0.61 9.77 -47.76
C VAL A 117 0.82 11.15 -47.12
N ASN A 118 0.91 12.18 -47.97
CA ASN A 118 1.33 13.56 -47.69
C ASN A 118 0.46 14.40 -46.71
N SER A 119 -0.41 13.79 -45.90
CA SER A 119 -1.17 14.50 -44.87
C SER A 119 -0.82 13.94 -43.48
N LYS A 120 0.11 14.60 -42.79
CA LYS A 120 0.53 14.21 -41.44
C LYS A 120 -0.53 14.60 -40.42
N ASP A 121 -1.34 13.64 -40.00
CA ASP A 121 -2.26 13.77 -38.86
C ASP A 121 -1.55 13.25 -37.60
N GLU A 122 -1.06 14.16 -36.74
CA GLU A 122 -0.25 13.87 -35.55
C GLU A 122 -0.94 12.90 -34.58
N ALA A 123 -2.28 12.95 -34.49
CA ALA A 123 -3.07 12.08 -33.64
C ALA A 123 -3.17 10.63 -34.16
N LYS A 124 -3.00 10.41 -35.47
CA LYS A 124 -2.97 9.05 -36.07
C LYS A 124 -1.57 8.44 -36.09
N LEU A 125 -0.52 9.27 -36.00
CA LEU A 125 0.87 8.84 -36.03
C LEU A 125 1.32 8.15 -34.73
N HIS A 126 0.60 8.35 -33.63
CA HIS A 126 0.91 7.77 -32.33
C HIS A 126 -0.25 6.91 -31.81
N ILE A 127 -0.07 5.59 -31.84
CA ILE A 127 -0.95 4.65 -31.15
C ILE A 127 -0.35 4.37 -29.77
N ASP A 128 -1.01 4.83 -28.69
CA ASP A 128 -0.66 4.46 -27.32
C ASP A 128 -1.33 3.10 -27.01
N SER A 129 -0.59 2.02 -27.20
CA SER A 129 -1.07 0.65 -26.94
C SER A 129 -0.44 0.07 -25.67
N ARG A 130 -1.23 -0.77 -24.97
CA ARG A 130 -0.74 -1.56 -23.84
C ARG A 130 -0.38 -2.96 -24.32
N TYR A 131 0.86 -3.38 -24.08
CA TYR A 131 1.26 -4.78 -24.23
C TYR A 131 0.54 -5.63 -23.17
N VAL A 132 -0.07 -6.72 -23.64
CA VAL A 132 -0.70 -7.75 -22.80
C VAL A 132 0.13 -9.01 -23.03
N GLU A 133 0.66 -9.60 -21.95
CA GLU A 133 1.45 -10.83 -22.05
C GLU A 133 0.60 -11.95 -22.68
N PRO A 134 1.17 -12.85 -23.51
CA PRO A 134 0.43 -13.98 -24.09
C PRO A 134 -0.38 -14.79 -23.09
N SER A 135 0.12 -14.97 -21.87
CA SER A 135 -0.58 -15.67 -20.78
C SER A 135 -1.84 -14.91 -20.32
N GLU A 136 -1.74 -13.60 -20.10
CA GLU A 136 -2.88 -12.73 -19.78
C GLU A 136 -3.87 -12.65 -20.96
N ALA A 137 -3.37 -12.60 -22.20
CA ALA A 137 -4.20 -12.55 -23.40
C ALA A 137 -5.06 -13.81 -23.54
N VAL A 138 -4.48 -15.00 -23.35
CA VAL A 138 -5.24 -16.26 -23.32
C VAL A 138 -6.27 -16.25 -22.19
N TRP A 139 -5.90 -15.79 -20.99
CA TRP A 139 -6.85 -15.66 -19.87
C TRP A 139 -8.03 -14.75 -20.18
N ARG A 140 -7.77 -13.64 -20.88
CA ARG A 140 -8.80 -12.69 -21.35
C ARG A 140 -9.69 -13.30 -22.42
N ILE A 141 -9.11 -13.96 -23.42
CA ILE A 141 -9.85 -14.63 -24.52
C ILE A 141 -10.77 -15.72 -23.96
N MET A 142 -10.30 -16.45 -22.96
CA MET A 142 -11.07 -17.50 -22.29
C MET A 142 -12.03 -16.96 -21.21
N GLU A 143 -12.16 -15.63 -21.06
CA GLU A 143 -12.99 -14.96 -20.06
C GLU A 143 -12.75 -15.40 -18.60
N TYR A 144 -11.53 -15.86 -18.28
CA TYR A 144 -11.21 -16.24 -16.92
C TYR A 144 -11.08 -14.99 -16.02
N PRO A 145 -11.52 -15.09 -14.75
CA PRO A 145 -11.36 -13.99 -13.81
C PRO A 145 -9.87 -13.72 -13.54
N ILE A 146 -9.36 -12.59 -14.05
CA ILE A 146 -7.94 -12.18 -13.94
C ILE A 146 -7.62 -11.66 -12.52
N LEU A 147 -8.61 -11.03 -11.89
CA LEU A 147 -8.47 -10.43 -10.57
C LEU A 147 -9.68 -10.82 -9.73
N TYR A 148 -9.40 -11.57 -8.68
CA TYR A 148 -10.36 -11.81 -7.62
C TYR A 148 -9.98 -11.00 -6.39
N LYS A 149 -10.94 -10.25 -5.85
CA LYS A 149 -10.80 -9.49 -4.60
C LYS A 149 -11.86 -9.99 -3.65
N ASP A 150 -11.45 -10.82 -2.72
CA ASP A 150 -12.34 -11.36 -1.69
C ASP A 150 -12.86 -10.27 -0.76
N TRP A 151 -11.96 -9.39 -0.28
CA TRP A 151 -12.28 -8.51 0.84
C TRP A 151 -12.21 -7.03 0.45
N THR A 152 -13.29 -6.31 0.75
CA THR A 152 -13.30 -4.84 0.62
C THR A 152 -12.68 -4.25 1.87
N VAL A 153 -11.71 -3.35 1.75
CA VAL A 153 -11.15 -2.65 2.92
C VAL A 153 -11.81 -1.30 3.06
N VAL A 154 -12.48 -1.05 4.19
CA VAL A 154 -13.13 0.22 4.50
C VAL A 154 -12.43 0.86 5.69
N ARG A 155 -11.98 2.11 5.51
CA ARG A 155 -11.36 2.89 6.57
C ARG A 155 -12.42 3.71 7.28
N LEU A 156 -12.42 3.64 8.62
CA LEU A 156 -13.39 4.32 9.47
C LEU A 156 -12.69 5.45 10.22
N ALA A 157 -13.10 6.67 9.94
CA ALA A 157 -12.54 7.89 10.52
C ALA A 157 -12.93 8.02 11.99
N VAL A 158 -12.01 8.52 12.82
CA VAL A 158 -12.29 8.91 14.19
C VAL A 158 -11.70 10.29 14.41
N HIS A 159 -12.57 11.26 14.67
CA HIS A 159 -12.19 12.64 14.94
C HIS A 159 -13.31 13.32 15.73
N LEU A 160 -12.98 14.40 16.42
CA LEU A 160 -13.98 15.28 17.02
C LEU A 160 -14.67 16.10 15.91
N ILE A 161 -15.98 16.31 15.98
CA ILE A 161 -16.70 17.17 15.04
C ILE A 161 -16.57 18.62 15.52
N ASN A 162 -15.38 19.19 15.39
CA ASN A 162 -15.16 20.64 15.47
C ASN A 162 -15.13 21.20 14.04
N GLU A 163 -15.49 22.48 13.85
CA GLU A 163 -15.50 23.14 12.53
C GLU A 163 -14.14 23.13 11.80
N GLU A 164 -13.06 22.78 12.50
CA GLU A 164 -11.67 22.70 12.00
C GLU A 164 -11.13 21.26 11.88
N CYS A 165 -11.88 20.23 12.30
CA CYS A 165 -11.39 18.85 12.29
C CYS A 165 -11.44 18.26 10.89
N THR A 166 -10.25 18.16 10.31
CA THR A 166 -10.01 17.78 8.93
C THR A 166 -9.55 16.32 8.83
N VAL A 167 -10.39 15.46 8.27
CA VAL A 167 -10.01 14.06 7.96
C VAL A 167 -9.23 14.06 6.65
N ALA A 168 -7.97 13.63 6.67
CA ALA A 168 -7.13 13.59 5.47
C ALA A 168 -7.78 12.74 4.38
N ASP A 169 -7.60 13.17 3.13
CA ASP A 169 -7.98 12.38 1.96
C ASP A 169 -7.39 10.97 2.02
N GLU A 170 -8.31 10.00 2.04
CA GLU A 170 -8.07 8.59 2.30
C GLU A 170 -7.23 7.89 1.22
N ILE A 171 -6.99 8.56 0.08
CA ILE A 171 -6.38 7.99 -1.14
C ILE A 171 -4.88 8.31 -1.23
N ASN A 172 -4.41 9.46 -0.70
CA ASN A 172 -3.04 9.93 -0.88
C ASN A 172 -2.13 9.80 0.35
N ASN A 173 -2.66 9.39 1.51
CA ASN A 173 -1.86 9.31 2.73
C ASN A 173 -1.45 7.86 3.05
N ASP A 174 -0.18 7.55 2.79
CA ASP A 174 0.51 6.31 3.22
C ASP A 174 0.70 6.27 4.76
N ASN A 175 0.56 7.40 5.44
CA ASN A 175 0.64 7.53 6.90
C ASN A 175 -0.77 7.69 7.46
N ASN A 176 -1.15 6.89 8.47
CA ASN A 176 -2.44 6.96 9.19
C ASN A 176 -2.63 8.28 9.98
N ASN A 177 -2.05 9.40 9.54
CA ASN A 177 -2.11 10.68 10.21
C ASN A 177 -3.21 11.55 9.58
N CYS A 178 -4.06 12.10 10.44
CA CYS A 178 -5.10 13.05 10.09
C CYS A 178 -4.48 14.42 9.73
N PHE A 179 -4.45 14.81 8.45
CA PHE A 179 -4.16 16.18 8.05
C PHE A 179 -4.94 16.62 6.81
N LYS A 180 -5.70 17.73 6.99
CA LYS A 180 -6.30 18.68 6.04
C LYS A 180 -7.18 18.12 4.91
N ALA A 181 -8.47 18.43 5.01
CA ALA A 181 -9.50 18.30 3.99
C ALA A 181 -10.29 19.60 3.89
N GLU A 182 -11.01 19.77 2.79
CA GLU A 182 -11.82 20.94 2.49
C GLU A 182 -13.01 21.11 3.46
N LYS A 183 -13.41 22.36 3.67
CA LYS A 183 -14.54 22.74 4.53
C LYS A 183 -15.82 22.09 4.00
N GLY A 184 -16.48 21.25 4.82
CA GLY A 184 -17.68 20.51 4.43
C GLY A 184 -17.47 19.01 4.13
N TYR A 185 -16.28 18.46 4.41
CA TYR A 185 -16.02 17.03 4.23
C TYR A 185 -16.93 16.14 5.09
N LYS A 186 -17.80 15.36 4.44
CA LYS A 186 -18.59 14.31 5.09
C LYS A 186 -17.69 13.08 5.31
N SER A 187 -17.11 12.98 6.50
CA SER A 187 -16.33 11.80 6.90
C SER A 187 -17.22 10.56 7.06
N THR A 188 -16.61 9.38 7.07
CA THR A 188 -17.31 8.11 7.35
C THR A 188 -18.02 8.11 8.71
N LEU A 189 -17.48 8.85 9.70
CA LEU A 189 -18.08 9.03 11.02
C LEU A 189 -19.33 9.93 10.98
N VAL A 190 -19.23 11.11 10.35
CA VAL A 190 -20.36 12.02 10.18
C VAL A 190 -21.48 11.37 9.37
N ALA A 191 -21.11 10.65 8.31
CA ALA A 191 -22.06 9.88 7.52
C ALA A 191 -22.76 8.79 8.33
N HIS A 192 -22.06 8.12 9.26
CA HIS A 192 -22.65 7.09 10.12
C HIS A 192 -23.73 7.68 11.02
N PHE A 193 -23.47 8.84 11.63
CA PHE A 193 -24.47 9.58 12.40
C PHE A 193 -25.68 9.97 11.55
N ASN A 194 -25.47 10.41 10.32
CA ASN A 194 -26.55 10.78 9.41
C ASN A 194 -27.41 9.57 9.02
N VAL A 195 -26.80 8.42 8.74
CA VAL A 195 -27.56 7.20 8.47
C VAL A 195 -28.35 6.74 9.70
N ASN A 196 -27.81 6.86 10.90
CA ASN A 196 -28.55 6.55 12.13
C ASN A 196 -29.73 7.52 12.38
N LYS A 197 -29.68 8.75 11.85
CA LYS A 197 -30.86 9.65 11.89
C LYS A 197 -31.95 9.14 10.95
N ASN A 198 -31.59 8.81 9.72
CA ASN A 198 -32.52 8.55 8.62
C ASN A 198 -33.06 7.11 8.62
N ASP A 199 -32.27 6.13 9.05
CA ASP A 199 -32.61 4.72 9.02
C ASP A 199 -32.65 4.13 10.45
N ILE A 200 -33.76 3.48 10.79
CA ILE A 200 -33.95 2.82 12.09
C ILE A 200 -33.14 1.52 12.17
N ASN A 201 -32.95 0.81 11.05
CA ASN A 201 -32.19 -0.42 11.03
C ASN A 201 -30.70 -0.19 11.27
N ALA A 202 -30.16 0.93 10.78
CA ALA A 202 -28.77 1.31 11.01
C ALA A 202 -28.43 1.43 12.50
N ARG A 203 -29.43 1.80 13.32
CA ARG A 203 -29.25 2.00 14.77
C ARG A 203 -28.93 0.73 15.54
N LYS A 204 -29.10 -0.44 14.92
CA LYS A 204 -28.77 -1.74 15.52
C LYS A 204 -27.27 -2.02 15.49
N TYR A 205 -26.54 -1.41 14.57
CA TYR A 205 -25.15 -1.74 14.29
C TYR A 205 -24.20 -0.78 15.00
N LEU A 206 -23.06 -1.31 15.43
CA LEU A 206 -21.94 -0.54 15.91
C LEU A 206 -21.24 0.18 14.75
N TYR A 207 -20.43 1.20 15.06
CA TYR A 207 -19.70 1.93 14.03
C TYR A 207 -18.77 1.02 13.22
N ASN A 208 -18.13 0.07 13.91
CA ASN A 208 -17.27 -0.94 13.29
C ASN A 208 -18.04 -1.94 12.43
N GLU A 209 -19.31 -2.25 12.72
CA GLU A 209 -20.15 -3.21 11.99
C GLU A 209 -20.85 -2.58 10.79
N THR A 210 -20.96 -1.25 10.77
CA THR A 210 -21.62 -0.51 9.69
C THR A 210 -21.16 -0.92 8.28
N PRO A 211 -19.86 -1.12 7.98
CA PRO A 211 -19.39 -1.53 6.65
C PRO A 211 -19.85 -2.91 6.15
N GLU A 212 -20.30 -3.78 7.06
CA GLU A 212 -20.80 -5.12 6.75
C GLU A 212 -22.20 -5.03 6.13
N TYR A 213 -23.02 -4.12 6.64
CA TYR A 213 -24.43 -3.93 6.23
C TYR A 213 -24.64 -2.75 5.29
N TYR A 214 -23.74 -1.77 5.32
CA TYR A 214 -23.77 -0.58 4.49
C TYR A 214 -22.45 -0.45 3.73
N TRP A 215 -22.49 0.07 2.51
CA TRP A 215 -21.30 0.46 1.78
C TRP A 215 -21.20 1.98 1.73
N PHE A 216 -19.98 2.50 1.81
CA PHE A 216 -19.75 3.94 1.78
C PHE A 216 -19.61 4.40 0.33
N ASP A 217 -20.53 5.24 -0.13
CA ASP A 217 -20.47 5.84 -1.46
C ASP A 217 -19.52 7.02 -1.44
N LEU A 218 -18.37 6.87 -2.10
CA LEU A 218 -17.35 7.91 -2.18
C LEU A 218 -17.81 9.16 -2.94
N LYS A 219 -18.78 9.02 -3.86
CA LYS A 219 -19.31 10.14 -4.65
C LYS A 219 -20.27 11.00 -3.83
N THR A 220 -21.23 10.36 -3.16
CA THR A 220 -22.24 11.09 -2.36
C THR A 220 -21.80 11.30 -0.91
N LYS A 221 -20.74 10.61 -0.46
CA LYS A 221 -20.21 10.58 0.91
C LYS A 221 -21.26 10.13 1.93
N GLU A 222 -21.98 9.08 1.58
CA GLU A 222 -23.09 8.54 2.37
C GLU A 222 -23.03 7.02 2.48
N TRP A 223 -23.52 6.49 3.60
CA TRP A 223 -23.70 5.05 3.78
C TRP A 223 -24.99 4.61 3.10
N LYS A 224 -24.89 3.64 2.19
CA LYS A 224 -26.02 3.05 1.48
C LYS A 224 -26.17 1.60 1.87
N LEU A 225 -27.42 1.14 1.99
CA LEU A 225 -27.71 -0.25 2.36
C LEU A 225 -27.08 -1.20 1.32
N ARG A 226 -26.40 -2.23 1.83
CA ARG A 226 -25.76 -3.24 1.00
C ARG A 226 -26.78 -4.34 0.68
N LEU A 227 -26.98 -4.59 -0.61
CA LEU A 227 -27.91 -5.64 -1.08
C LEU A 227 -27.34 -7.06 -0.91
N CYS A 228 -26.02 -7.21 -0.94
CA CYS A 228 -25.34 -8.49 -0.80
C CYS A 228 -24.21 -8.37 0.23
N GLN A 229 -24.34 -9.06 1.35
CA GLN A 229 -23.31 -9.08 2.39
C GLN A 229 -22.04 -9.73 1.83
N ARG A 230 -20.90 -9.04 1.98
CA ARG A 230 -19.57 -9.54 1.62
C ARG A 230 -18.63 -9.27 2.79
N HIS A 231 -17.68 -10.16 3.00
CA HIS A 231 -16.64 -9.96 3.99
C HIS A 231 -15.90 -8.64 3.72
N THR A 232 -15.97 -7.75 4.70
CA THR A 232 -15.41 -6.39 4.62
C THR A 232 -14.40 -6.25 5.75
N ILE A 233 -13.14 -5.99 5.42
CA ILE A 233 -12.13 -5.64 6.43
C ILE A 233 -12.35 -4.18 6.80
N ARG A 234 -12.71 -3.97 8.07
CA ARG A 234 -12.77 -2.65 8.68
C ARG A 234 -11.41 -2.25 9.23
N LYS A 235 -10.97 -1.04 8.94
CA LYS A 235 -9.79 -0.44 9.56
C LYS A 235 -10.18 0.89 10.20
N ILE A 236 -10.33 0.89 11.52
CA ILE A 236 -10.55 2.12 12.27
C ILE A 236 -9.22 2.82 12.45
N PHE A 237 -9.20 4.15 12.32
CA PHE A 237 -8.00 4.93 12.55
C PHE A 237 -7.43 4.65 13.95
N THR A 238 -6.10 4.46 14.01
CA THR A 238 -5.38 4.26 15.25
C THR A 238 -5.28 5.60 15.98
N VAL A 239 -5.72 5.62 17.23
CA VAL A 239 -5.70 6.80 18.09
C VAL A 239 -4.68 6.58 19.19
N SER A 240 -3.80 7.56 19.40
CA SER A 240 -2.84 7.51 20.51
C SER A 240 -3.59 7.59 21.85
N PRO A 241 -3.31 6.70 22.82
CA PRO A 241 -3.84 6.80 24.17
C PRO A 241 -3.53 8.14 24.88
N MET A 242 -2.50 8.84 24.43
CA MET A 242 -2.13 10.17 24.96
C MET A 242 -3.21 11.23 24.64
N ASN A 243 -3.97 11.04 23.55
CA ASN A 243 -5.15 11.85 23.28
C ASN A 243 -6.37 11.18 23.93
N VAL A 244 -6.53 11.40 25.23
CA VAL A 244 -7.54 10.74 26.07
C VAL A 244 -8.94 10.94 25.52
N GLU A 245 -9.28 12.14 25.06
CA GLU A 245 -10.64 12.45 24.60
C GLU A 245 -10.99 11.73 23.29
N LEU A 246 -10.08 11.74 22.32
CA LEU A 246 -10.27 11.06 21.04
C LEU A 246 -10.17 9.54 21.18
N PHE A 247 -9.35 9.06 22.12
CA PHE A 247 -9.27 7.65 22.49
C PHE A 247 -10.59 7.17 23.12
N SER A 248 -11.15 7.96 24.03
CA SER A 248 -12.45 7.69 24.65
C SER A 248 -13.57 7.67 23.62
N LEU A 249 -13.56 8.61 22.67
CA LEU A 249 -14.48 8.61 21.53
C LEU A 249 -14.39 7.32 20.71
N ARG A 250 -13.17 6.87 20.37
CA ARG A 250 -12.95 5.60 19.65
C ARG A 250 -13.58 4.44 20.41
N GLN A 251 -13.37 4.35 21.72
CA GLN A 251 -13.98 3.29 22.53
C GLN A 251 -15.50 3.38 22.50
N LEU A 252 -16.08 4.56 22.68
CA LEU A 252 -17.54 4.71 22.63
C LEU A 252 -18.12 4.27 21.28
N LEU A 253 -17.47 4.58 20.16
CA LEU A 253 -17.90 4.15 18.83
C LEU A 253 -17.87 2.63 18.63
N LEU A 254 -17.01 1.92 19.36
CA LEU A 254 -16.91 0.47 19.31
C LEU A 254 -18.01 -0.24 20.11
N TYR A 255 -18.66 0.44 21.07
CA TYR A 255 -19.58 -0.20 22.01
C TYR A 255 -20.98 0.44 22.07
N VAL A 256 -21.18 1.62 21.47
CA VAL A 256 -22.48 2.32 21.48
C VAL A 256 -23.12 2.27 20.09
N PRO A 257 -24.15 1.44 19.88
CA PRO A 257 -24.87 1.39 18.61
C PRO A 257 -25.84 2.57 18.48
N GLY A 258 -26.14 2.95 17.23
CA GLY A 258 -27.22 3.88 16.91
C GLY A 258 -27.07 5.33 17.38
N ALA A 259 -25.85 5.76 17.71
CA ALA A 259 -25.57 7.16 17.98
C ALA A 259 -25.94 8.04 16.78
N LYS A 260 -26.74 9.09 16.99
CA LYS A 260 -27.16 10.03 15.93
C LYS A 260 -26.28 11.27 15.86
N CYS A 261 -25.44 11.47 16.86
CA CYS A 261 -24.48 12.55 16.97
C CYS A 261 -23.49 12.20 18.08
N GLU A 262 -22.44 13.00 18.20
CA GLU A 262 -21.47 12.90 19.29
C GLU A 262 -22.10 13.07 20.68
N GLY A 263 -23.11 13.94 20.82
CA GLY A 263 -23.82 14.13 22.07
C GLY A 263 -24.46 12.84 22.60
N ASN A 264 -25.01 12.01 21.71
CA ASN A 264 -25.61 10.73 22.10
C ASN A 264 -24.60 9.75 22.68
N LEU A 265 -23.33 9.81 22.22
CA LEU A 265 -22.27 8.98 22.78
C LEU A 265 -21.95 9.36 24.23
N LYS A 266 -22.23 10.59 24.65
CA LYS A 266 -22.01 11.06 26.03
C LYS A 266 -23.14 10.68 27.00
N ILE A 267 -24.27 10.17 26.50
CA ILE A 267 -25.42 9.79 27.34
C ILE A 267 -25.16 8.40 27.91
N VAL A 268 -25.13 8.27 29.25
CA VAL A 268 -25.00 7.00 29.96
C VAL A 268 -26.13 6.91 30.99
N ASN A 269 -26.92 5.84 30.94
CA ASN A 269 -28.05 5.63 31.86
C ASN A 269 -29.02 6.83 31.93
N GLY A 270 -29.26 7.50 30.81
CA GLY A 270 -30.11 8.69 30.72
C GLY A 270 -29.45 10.02 31.10
N PHE A 271 -28.23 10.01 31.65
CA PHE A 271 -27.49 11.22 32.03
C PHE A 271 -26.44 11.59 30.99
N GLN A 272 -26.45 12.85 30.55
CA GLN A 272 -25.43 13.38 29.65
C GLN A 272 -24.16 13.74 30.44
N ARG A 273 -23.03 13.13 30.05
CA ARG A 273 -21.71 13.44 30.63
C ARG A 273 -21.06 14.63 29.92
N HIS A 274 -20.12 15.28 30.60
CA HIS A 274 -19.41 16.46 30.07
C HIS A 274 -18.39 16.08 28.99
N SER A 275 -17.55 15.09 29.26
CA SER A 275 -16.51 14.60 28.34
C SER A 275 -16.82 13.19 27.80
N PHE A 276 -16.17 12.83 26.69
CA PHE A 276 -16.19 11.45 26.20
C PHE A 276 -15.48 10.51 27.18
N ARG A 277 -14.44 11.00 27.85
CA ARG A 277 -13.76 10.24 28.91
C ARG A 277 -14.72 9.82 30.02
N ASP A 278 -15.50 10.76 30.56
CA ASP A 278 -16.45 10.46 31.65
C ASP A 278 -17.53 9.48 31.19
N ALA A 279 -17.99 9.62 29.94
CA ALA A 279 -18.96 8.71 29.35
C ALA A 279 -18.39 7.29 29.13
N ALA A 280 -17.11 7.18 28.82
CA ALA A 280 -16.43 5.90 28.66
C ALA A 280 -16.11 5.25 30.02
N ILE A 281 -15.68 6.02 31.03
CA ILE A 281 -15.51 5.57 32.42
C ILE A 281 -16.85 5.07 32.99
N ALA A 282 -17.92 5.85 32.84
CA ALA A 282 -19.24 5.46 33.33
C ALA A 282 -19.81 4.20 32.65
N ARG A 283 -19.25 3.79 31.50
CA ARG A 283 -19.55 2.53 30.80
C ARG A 283 -18.56 1.41 31.12
N GLY A 284 -17.53 1.65 31.94
CA GLY A 284 -16.49 0.67 32.25
C GLY A 284 -15.50 0.41 31.11
N LEU A 285 -15.35 1.36 30.16
CA LEU A 285 -14.53 1.18 28.95
C LEU A 285 -13.07 1.65 29.09
N LEU A 286 -12.70 2.33 30.17
CA LEU A 286 -11.35 2.90 30.33
C LEU A 286 -10.57 2.42 31.56
N ASP A 287 -11.21 1.74 32.52
CA ASP A 287 -10.60 1.47 33.83
C ASP A 287 -9.97 0.07 33.99
N THR A 288 -9.79 -0.70 32.92
CA THR A 288 -9.16 -2.03 32.99
C THR A 288 -7.86 -2.11 32.18
N GLU A 289 -6.79 -2.64 32.78
CA GLU A 289 -5.53 -2.99 32.09
C GLU A 289 -5.78 -3.84 30.82
N GLU A 290 -6.85 -4.64 30.82
CA GLU A 290 -7.30 -5.42 29.67
C GLU A 290 -7.61 -4.58 28.42
N ASN A 291 -8.14 -3.36 28.55
CA ASN A 291 -8.48 -2.52 27.40
C ASN A 291 -7.22 -1.96 26.73
N TYR A 292 -6.19 -1.62 27.51
CA TYR A 292 -4.88 -1.26 27.00
C TYR A 292 -4.20 -2.47 26.35
N ASN A 293 -4.28 -3.66 26.97
CA ASN A 293 -3.73 -4.89 26.39
C ASN A 293 -4.42 -5.29 25.08
N LYS A 294 -5.75 -5.16 24.98
CA LYS A 294 -6.50 -5.37 23.73
C LYS A 294 -6.07 -4.37 22.65
N LEU A 295 -5.85 -3.10 23.00
CA LEU A 295 -5.32 -2.11 22.06
C LEU A 295 -3.90 -2.45 21.57
N PHE A 296 -3.01 -2.86 22.48
CA PHE A 296 -1.67 -3.32 22.12
C PHE A 296 -1.73 -4.55 21.22
N GLN A 297 -2.64 -5.49 21.46
CA GLN A 297 -2.86 -6.63 20.58
C GLN A 297 -3.46 -6.23 19.22
N GLU A 298 -4.41 -5.30 19.17
CA GLU A 298 -4.98 -4.78 17.92
C GLU A 298 -3.93 -4.04 17.08
N THR A 299 -3.10 -3.22 17.71
CA THR A 299 -1.99 -2.52 17.04
C THR A 299 -0.92 -3.50 16.56
N CYS A 300 -0.57 -4.52 17.35
CA CYS A 300 0.31 -5.60 16.91
C CYS A 300 -0.28 -6.37 15.73
N LYS A 301 -1.57 -6.76 15.76
CA LYS A 301 -2.24 -7.46 14.65
C LYS A 301 -2.33 -6.59 13.39
N SER A 302 -2.57 -5.28 13.55
CA SER A 302 -2.58 -4.34 12.43
C SER A 302 -1.18 -4.10 11.84
N ALA A 303 -0.11 -4.27 12.63
CA ALA A 303 1.28 -4.19 12.18
C ALA A 303 1.79 -5.52 11.61
N MET A 304 1.30 -6.65 12.15
CA MET A 304 1.63 -8.03 11.79
C MET A 304 0.60 -8.66 10.84
N LEU A 305 0.06 -7.89 9.89
CA LEU A 305 -0.51 -8.53 8.70
C LEU A 305 0.67 -9.07 7.88
N THR A 306 1.12 -10.27 8.24
CA THR A 306 1.91 -11.14 7.39
C THR A 306 1.08 -11.45 6.15
N CYS A 307 1.21 -10.59 5.13
CA CYS A 307 0.71 -10.90 3.80
C CYS A 307 1.55 -12.03 3.22
N PHE A 308 1.04 -13.26 3.31
CA PHE A 308 1.48 -14.33 2.43
C PHE A 308 0.93 -14.04 1.04
N VAL A 309 1.79 -13.52 0.15
CA VAL A 309 1.45 -13.43 -1.27
C VAL A 309 1.98 -14.68 -1.95
N ILE A 310 1.07 -15.60 -2.29
CA ILE A 310 1.38 -16.73 -3.16
C ILE A 310 1.04 -16.29 -4.57
N THR A 311 2.04 -15.83 -5.33
CA THR A 311 1.92 -15.65 -6.77
C THR A 311 2.22 -16.98 -7.45
N LEU A 312 1.17 -17.68 -7.89
CA LEU A 312 1.31 -18.78 -8.85
C LEU A 312 1.53 -18.16 -10.23
N VAL A 313 2.78 -17.87 -10.57
CA VAL A 313 3.14 -17.45 -11.94
C VAL A 313 3.29 -18.72 -12.78
N SER A 314 2.23 -19.14 -13.45
CA SER A 314 2.32 -20.08 -14.57
C SER A 314 2.69 -19.31 -15.83
N GLY A 315 3.98 -19.00 -15.99
CA GLY A 315 4.47 -18.27 -17.16
C GLY A 315 5.94 -17.92 -17.03
N PHE A 316 6.76 -18.55 -17.86
CA PHE A 316 8.13 -18.11 -18.11
C PHE A 316 8.09 -16.71 -18.75
N THR A 317 8.65 -15.70 -18.11
CA THR A 317 9.01 -14.45 -18.77
C THR A 317 10.51 -14.19 -18.64
N ILE A 318 11.20 -14.49 -19.74
CA ILE A 318 12.54 -14.00 -20.05
C ILE A 318 12.39 -12.51 -20.37
N GLY A 319 12.80 -11.65 -19.44
CA GLY A 319 12.92 -10.22 -19.71
C GLY A 319 14.13 -9.97 -20.62
N HIS A 320 13.89 -9.84 -21.93
CA HIS A 320 14.84 -9.21 -22.84
C HIS A 320 14.99 -7.73 -22.45
N PHE A 321 16.17 -7.36 -21.97
CA PHE A 321 16.65 -5.98 -21.98
C PHE A 321 17.69 -5.89 -23.10
N LEU A 322 17.34 -5.18 -24.17
CA LEU A 322 18.33 -4.55 -25.06
C LEU A 322 18.82 -3.25 -24.42
#